data_AF-A0AAW2XA33-F1
#
_entry.id   AF-A0AAW2XA33-F1
#
_cell.length_a   1.000
_cell.length_b   1.000
_cell.length_c   1.000
_cell.angle_alpha   90.00
_cell.angle_beta   90.00
_cell.angle_gamma   90.00
#
_symmetry.space_group_name_H-M   'P 1'
#
loop_
_entity.id
_entity.type
_entity.pdbx_description
1 polymer ?
#
loop_
_entity_poly.entity_id
_entity_poly.type
_entity_poly.pdbx_seq_one_letter_code
_entity_poly.pdbx_strand_id
1 'polypeptide(L)'
;MANVIQDGDGSPRIILSEPIGSTVEVLLYGAQVVSWKNEKREEMLFTTNKALWKPGKPVRGGISICFPQFSNLGSMEQPGFVRNRMWSLDSSPSPLPPANNQSTVDLMLKSTDEDLKSWPHRFELRMRISLSAGKLTVIPRVRNTDSKAFSFTFALCNYLSVSDISEVRVEGLETLDYFDNLLQRERYTEQADAITFDGRFSWFCKRKLLELKTFVSAKIILNFKLFRALFSMLSIS
;
A
#
# COMPACT_ATOMS: atom_id res chain seq x y z
N MET A 1 5.63 -5.79 -20.14
CA MET A 1 6.05 -7.13 -19.65
C MET A 1 6.48 -7.01 -18.20
N ALA A 2 6.39 -8.10 -17.43
CA ALA A 2 6.86 -8.14 -16.04
C ALA A 2 8.17 -8.95 -15.99
N ASN A 3 9.28 -8.30 -15.65
CA ASN A 3 10.58 -8.96 -15.57
C ASN A 3 10.96 -9.12 -14.10
N VAL A 4 11.21 -10.35 -13.66
CA VAL A 4 11.82 -10.62 -12.34
C VAL A 4 13.32 -10.40 -12.45
N ILE A 5 13.87 -9.58 -11.57
CA ILE A 5 15.29 -9.23 -11.52
C ILE A 5 15.82 -9.58 -10.13
N GLN A 6 16.94 -10.32 -10.11
CA GLN A 6 17.77 -10.51 -8.93
C GLN A 6 19.01 -9.62 -9.09
N ASP A 7 18.92 -8.39 -8.59
CA ASP A 7 20.04 -7.45 -8.60
C ASP A 7 21.11 -7.86 -7.58
N GLY A 8 22.35 -7.39 -7.78
CA GLY A 8 23.49 -7.67 -6.91
C GLY A 8 23.38 -7.13 -5.47
N ASP A 9 22.32 -6.41 -5.14
CA ASP A 9 22.00 -6.00 -3.75
C ASP A 9 21.25 -7.09 -2.96
N GLY A 10 20.97 -8.25 -3.57
CA GLY A 10 20.33 -9.40 -2.93
C GLY A 10 18.83 -9.25 -2.66
N SER A 11 18.18 -8.19 -3.17
CA SER A 11 16.75 -7.94 -2.97
C SER A 11 15.96 -8.23 -4.27
N PRO A 12 15.25 -9.37 -4.36
CA PRO A 12 14.55 -9.77 -5.57
C PRO A 12 13.34 -8.87 -5.84
N ARG A 13 13.19 -8.44 -7.09
CA ARG A 13 12.17 -7.46 -7.50
C ARG A 13 11.54 -7.80 -8.84
N ILE A 14 10.40 -7.17 -9.12
CA ILE A 14 9.75 -7.14 -10.42
C ILE A 14 9.80 -5.72 -10.96
N ILE A 15 10.15 -5.56 -12.24
CA ILE A 15 9.91 -4.32 -12.97
C ILE A 15 8.74 -4.55 -13.93
N LEU A 16 7.71 -3.71 -13.77
CA LEU A 16 6.66 -3.52 -14.77
C LEU A 16 7.04 -2.35 -15.67
N SER A 17 7.02 -2.57 -16.98
CA SER A 17 7.10 -1.51 -17.98
C SER A 17 5.85 -1.46 -18.86
N GLU A 18 5.49 -0.24 -19.25
CA GLU A 18 4.40 0.09 -20.17
C GLU A 18 5.01 0.71 -21.45
N PRO A 19 4.50 0.45 -22.66
CA PRO A 19 5.17 0.84 -23.91
C PRO A 19 5.49 2.34 -24.06
N ILE A 20 4.69 3.21 -23.45
CA ILE A 20 4.86 4.68 -23.51
C ILE A 20 5.95 5.17 -22.52
N GLY A 21 6.58 4.27 -21.75
CA GLY A 21 7.81 4.52 -20.99
C GLY A 21 7.62 4.64 -19.48
N SER A 22 6.38 4.58 -18.98
CA SER A 22 6.14 4.45 -17.53
C SER A 22 6.72 3.14 -16.99
N THR A 23 7.28 3.16 -15.78
CA THR A 23 7.84 1.97 -15.11
C THR A 23 7.48 1.92 -13.63
N VAL A 24 7.40 0.71 -13.07
CA VAL A 24 7.16 0.47 -11.63
C VAL A 24 8.09 -0.64 -11.15
N GLU A 25 8.72 -0.42 -10.00
CA GLU A 25 9.64 -1.35 -9.33
C GLU A 25 9.01 -1.87 -8.03
N VAL A 26 8.86 -3.19 -7.90
CA VAL A 26 8.20 -3.87 -6.78
C VAL A 26 9.16 -4.86 -6.14
N LEU A 27 9.50 -4.71 -4.87
CA LEU A 27 10.26 -5.72 -4.12
C LEU A 27 9.34 -6.88 -3.73
N LEU A 28 9.83 -8.13 -3.88
CA LEU A 28 9.13 -9.30 -3.34
C LEU A 28 9.10 -9.30 -1.81
N TYR A 29 10.12 -8.70 -1.17
CA TYR A 29 10.08 -8.47 0.26
C TYR A 29 9.04 -7.39 0.58
N GLY A 30 8.02 -7.79 1.33
CA GLY A 30 6.89 -6.95 1.72
C GLY A 30 5.89 -6.61 0.61
N ALA A 31 6.03 -7.16 -0.59
CA ALA A 31 5.30 -6.73 -1.81
C ALA A 31 5.31 -5.20 -2.00
N GLN A 32 6.43 -4.57 -1.66
CA GLN A 32 6.56 -3.13 -1.53
C GLN A 32 6.86 -2.49 -2.89
N VAL A 33 6.03 -1.54 -3.33
CA VAL A 33 6.38 -0.69 -4.50
C VAL A 33 7.41 0.33 -4.05
N VAL A 34 8.56 0.41 -4.70
CA VAL A 34 9.68 1.27 -4.30
C VAL A 34 10.06 2.33 -5.34
N SER A 35 9.53 2.25 -6.55
CA SER A 35 9.62 3.31 -7.56
C SER A 35 8.42 3.23 -8.50
N TRP A 36 7.91 4.39 -8.90
CA TRP A 36 6.92 4.53 -9.96
C TRP A 36 7.28 5.77 -10.77
N LYS A 37 7.69 5.55 -12.02
CA LYS A 37 8.07 6.61 -12.94
C LYS A 37 7.01 6.78 -14.01
N ASN A 38 6.69 8.03 -14.31
CA ASN A 38 5.80 8.38 -15.41
C ASN A 38 6.51 8.32 -16.77
N GLU A 39 5.80 8.65 -17.84
CA GLU A 39 6.27 8.64 -19.23
C GLU A 39 7.50 9.57 -19.45
N LYS A 40 7.63 10.64 -18.65
CA LYS A 40 8.78 11.55 -18.66
C LYS A 40 9.96 11.05 -17.79
N ARG A 41 9.83 9.88 -17.16
CA ARG A 41 10.76 9.29 -16.18
C ARG A 41 10.89 10.06 -14.85
N GLU A 42 9.97 10.97 -14.57
CA GLU A 42 9.87 11.65 -13.27
C GLU A 42 9.43 10.63 -12.22
N GLU A 43 10.05 10.64 -11.03
CA GLU A 43 9.74 9.73 -9.93
C GLU A 43 8.55 10.23 -9.11
N MET A 44 7.52 9.39 -8.98
CA MET A 44 6.25 9.72 -8.31
C MET A 44 6.22 9.27 -6.85
N LEU A 45 7.15 8.41 -6.41
CA LEU A 45 7.23 7.90 -5.04
C LEU A 45 8.51 8.33 -4.34
N PHE A 46 8.39 8.85 -3.12
CA PHE A 46 9.54 9.14 -2.28
C PHE A 46 10.07 7.84 -1.63
N THR A 47 11.36 7.57 -1.79
CA THR A 47 12.09 6.52 -1.04
C THR A 47 13.40 7.03 -0.47
N THR A 48 13.83 6.46 0.66
CA THR A 48 15.20 6.64 1.13
C THR A 48 16.20 6.07 0.13
N ASN A 49 17.36 6.73 0.00
CA ASN A 49 18.48 6.34 -0.87
C ASN A 49 18.68 4.81 -0.95
N LYS A 50 18.76 4.28 -2.18
CA LYS A 50 18.96 2.84 -2.45
C LYS A 50 20.17 2.24 -1.74
N ALA A 51 21.22 3.02 -1.48
CA ALA A 51 22.40 2.57 -0.72
C ALA A 51 22.11 2.19 0.75
N LEU A 52 20.96 2.58 1.30
CA LEU A 52 20.52 2.20 2.66
C LEU A 52 19.65 0.93 2.68
N TRP A 53 19.26 0.40 1.52
CA TRP A 53 18.42 -0.78 1.41
C TRP A 53 19.25 -2.01 1.84
N LYS A 54 18.60 -2.94 2.56
CA LYS A 54 19.26 -4.17 3.06
C LYS A 54 18.35 -5.37 2.79
N PRO A 55 18.89 -6.51 2.32
CA PRO A 55 18.14 -7.75 2.20
C PRO A 55 17.38 -8.09 3.48
N GLY A 56 16.13 -8.52 3.32
CA GLY A 56 15.30 -8.93 4.45
C GLY A 56 14.90 -7.79 5.41
N LYS A 57 14.93 -6.52 4.95
CA LYS A 57 14.40 -5.37 5.71
C LYS A 57 13.46 -4.52 4.86
N PRO A 58 12.38 -3.97 5.44
CA PRO A 58 11.46 -3.11 4.70
C PRO A 58 12.16 -1.79 4.34
N VAL A 59 11.88 -1.28 3.13
CA VAL A 59 12.40 0.02 2.68
C VAL A 59 11.58 1.14 3.32
N ARG A 60 12.22 2.27 3.65
CA ARG A 60 11.49 3.48 4.08
C ARG A 60 11.07 4.27 2.84
N GLY A 61 9.77 4.36 2.62
CA GLY A 61 9.18 5.05 1.47
C GLY A 61 8.35 4.13 0.56
N GLY A 62 8.03 4.62 -0.63
CA GLY A 62 7.26 3.88 -1.63
C GLY A 62 5.82 3.62 -1.20
N ILE A 63 5.28 2.45 -1.54
CA ILE A 63 3.97 1.97 -1.08
C ILE A 63 4.20 0.69 -0.29
N SER A 64 4.03 0.76 1.03
CA SER A 64 4.21 -0.37 1.95
C SER A 64 2.88 -0.82 2.56
N ILE A 65 2.80 -2.09 3.00
CA ILE A 65 1.56 -2.72 3.46
C ILE A 65 1.56 -2.87 4.98
N CYS A 66 0.50 -2.40 5.66
CA CYS A 66 0.21 -2.75 7.04
C CYS A 66 -0.99 -3.69 7.10
N PHE A 67 -0.74 -4.95 7.50
CA PHE A 67 -1.71 -6.00 7.78
C PHE A 67 -1.09 -6.98 8.79
N PRO A 68 -1.86 -7.60 9.70
CA PRO A 68 -3.31 -7.45 9.93
C PRO A 68 -3.67 -6.27 10.86
N GLN A 69 -2.66 -5.53 11.32
CA GLN A 69 -2.84 -4.37 12.19
C GLN A 69 -2.14 -3.13 11.61
N PHE A 70 -2.87 -2.02 11.59
CA PHE A 70 -2.31 -0.68 11.41
C PHE A 70 -2.17 0.02 12.76
N SER A 71 -1.01 0.63 13.02
CA SER A 71 -0.71 1.30 14.29
C SER A 71 -1.02 0.39 15.50
N ASN A 72 -1.61 0.95 16.56
CA ASN A 72 -2.09 0.27 17.77
C ASN A 72 -3.61 0.00 17.76
N LEU A 73 -4.22 -0.21 16.58
CA LEU A 73 -5.68 -0.41 16.44
C LEU A 73 -6.16 -1.85 16.73
N GLY A 74 -5.32 -2.70 17.32
CA GLY A 74 -5.64 -4.10 17.61
C GLY A 74 -4.77 -4.65 18.75
N SER A 75 -4.84 -5.96 18.96
CA SER A 75 -4.19 -6.66 20.07
C SER A 75 -2.71 -7.00 19.87
N MET A 76 -2.12 -6.70 18.71
CA MET A 76 -0.70 -6.97 18.44
C MET A 76 0.20 -5.85 18.95
N GLU A 77 1.37 -6.19 19.47
CA GLU A 77 2.38 -5.21 19.89
C GLU A 77 2.98 -4.43 18.71
N GLN A 78 3.04 -5.03 17.52
CA GLN A 78 3.71 -4.48 16.34
C GLN A 78 2.70 -4.14 15.22
N PRO A 79 2.89 -3.02 14.50
CA PRO A 79 1.97 -2.56 13.45
C PRO A 79 2.14 -3.36 12.15
N GLY A 80 1.60 -4.58 12.15
CA GLY A 80 1.56 -5.49 11.02
C GLY A 80 2.89 -6.12 10.66
N PHE A 81 2.85 -7.34 10.11
CA PHE A 81 4.04 -8.13 9.81
C PHE A 81 4.24 -8.47 8.33
N VAL A 82 3.23 -8.33 7.46
CA VAL A 82 3.34 -8.76 6.05
C VAL A 82 4.39 -8.01 5.23
N ARG A 83 4.70 -6.75 5.61
CA ARG A 83 5.82 -5.96 5.04
C ARG A 83 7.21 -6.51 5.38
N ASN A 84 7.29 -7.39 6.37
CA ASN A 84 8.54 -8.00 6.85
C ASN A 84 8.70 -9.46 6.35
N ARG A 85 7.96 -9.86 5.32
CA ARG A 85 7.93 -11.23 4.78
C ARG A 85 8.29 -11.24 3.30
N MET A 86 8.86 -12.34 2.82
CA MET A 86 9.02 -12.57 1.39
C MET A 86 7.68 -13.02 0.78
N TRP A 87 7.25 -12.39 -0.30
CA TRP A 87 6.06 -12.76 -1.05
C TRP A 87 6.45 -13.57 -2.30
N SER A 88 5.54 -14.43 -2.76
CA SER A 88 5.70 -15.16 -4.01
C SER A 88 4.86 -14.54 -5.13
N LEU A 89 5.22 -14.80 -6.39
CA LEU A 89 4.31 -14.63 -7.51
C LEU A 89 3.08 -15.54 -7.34
N ASP A 90 1.90 -15.06 -7.70
CA ASP A 90 0.69 -15.88 -7.77
C ASP A 90 0.63 -16.59 -9.12
N SER A 91 0.85 -17.91 -9.13
CA SER A 91 0.73 -18.75 -10.33
C SER A 91 -0.73 -18.98 -10.76
N SER A 92 -1.70 -18.51 -9.98
CA SER A 92 -3.15 -18.73 -10.14
C SER A 92 -3.96 -17.43 -9.97
N PRO A 93 -3.61 -16.35 -10.69
CA PRO A 93 -4.22 -15.05 -10.47
C PRO A 93 -5.72 -15.10 -10.82
N SER A 94 -6.54 -14.50 -9.97
CA SER A 94 -7.98 -14.37 -10.25
C SER A 94 -8.19 -13.59 -11.56
N PRO A 95 -9.17 -13.97 -12.41
CA PRO A 95 -9.52 -13.19 -13.59
C PRO A 95 -10.26 -11.92 -13.18
N LEU A 96 -9.51 -10.88 -12.80
CA LEU A 96 -9.98 -9.50 -12.99
C LEU A 96 -9.82 -9.17 -14.47
N PRO A 97 -10.75 -8.42 -15.10
CA PRO A 97 -10.74 -8.20 -16.53
C PRO A 97 -9.40 -7.61 -16.99
N PRO A 98 -8.76 -8.17 -18.04
CA PRO A 98 -7.55 -7.59 -18.60
C PRO A 98 -7.89 -6.22 -19.17
N ALA A 99 -7.33 -5.17 -18.59
CA ALA A 99 -7.34 -3.87 -19.23
C ALA A 99 -6.34 -3.91 -20.39
N ASN A 100 -6.80 -3.58 -21.60
CA ASN A 100 -5.93 -3.50 -22.78
C ASN A 100 -4.72 -2.60 -22.46
N ASN A 101 -3.53 -3.05 -22.87
CA ASN A 101 -2.23 -2.40 -22.66
C ASN A 101 -1.77 -2.24 -21.18
N GLN A 102 -2.34 -2.97 -20.22
CA GLN A 102 -1.93 -2.90 -18.81
C GLN A 102 -0.87 -3.96 -18.44
N SER A 103 0.31 -3.52 -18.00
CA SER A 103 1.36 -4.39 -17.45
C SER A 103 1.03 -4.70 -15.99
N THR A 104 1.01 -5.97 -15.59
CA THR A 104 0.50 -6.40 -14.26
C THR A 104 1.38 -7.47 -13.63
N VAL A 105 1.48 -7.46 -12.30
CA VAL A 105 1.95 -8.59 -11.49
C VAL A 105 0.97 -8.88 -10.35
N ASP A 106 0.77 -10.17 -10.06
CA ASP A 106 0.05 -10.66 -8.89
C ASP A 106 1.04 -11.31 -7.92
N LEU A 107 1.00 -10.86 -6.66
CA LEU A 107 1.80 -11.37 -5.56
C LEU A 107 0.89 -12.01 -4.49
N MET A 108 1.43 -12.96 -3.74
CA MET A 108 0.72 -13.68 -2.69
C MET A 108 1.59 -13.89 -1.44
N LEU A 109 0.94 -13.83 -0.28
CA LEU A 109 1.45 -14.30 1.01
C LEU A 109 0.36 -15.14 1.71
N LYS A 110 0.76 -16.23 2.34
CA LYS A 110 -0.11 -17.07 3.18
C LYS A 110 0.41 -17.07 4.62
N SER A 111 -0.49 -17.15 5.58
CA SER A 111 -0.14 -17.36 7.00
C SER A 111 0.66 -18.65 7.19
N THR A 112 1.76 -18.59 7.93
CA THR A 112 2.48 -19.77 8.45
C THR A 112 2.08 -20.07 9.90
N ASP A 113 2.42 -21.26 10.40
CA ASP A 113 2.13 -21.63 11.79
C ASP A 113 2.91 -20.79 12.83
N GLU A 114 3.97 -20.11 12.40
CA GLU A 114 4.65 -19.09 13.20
C GLU A 114 3.81 -17.82 13.37
N ASP A 115 3.13 -17.37 12.30
CA ASP A 115 2.28 -16.18 12.35
C ASP A 115 1.15 -16.34 13.38
N LEU A 116 0.63 -17.57 13.53
CA LEU A 116 -0.42 -17.92 14.50
C LEU A 116 -0.05 -17.65 15.95
N LYS A 117 1.26 -17.57 16.29
CA LYS A 117 1.72 -17.20 17.63
C LYS A 117 1.49 -15.71 17.93
N SER A 118 1.54 -14.87 16.90
CA SER A 118 1.37 -13.41 17.03
C SER A 118 -0.05 -12.96 16.69
N TRP A 119 -0.70 -13.65 15.76
CA TRP A 119 -2.07 -13.39 15.32
C TRP A 119 -2.74 -14.72 14.94
N PRO A 120 -3.64 -15.27 15.78
CA PRO A 120 -4.08 -16.67 15.70
C PRO A 120 -5.16 -16.92 14.62
N HIS A 121 -4.91 -16.45 13.40
CA HIS A 121 -5.83 -16.55 12.27
C HIS A 121 -5.12 -16.94 10.97
N ARG A 122 -5.66 -17.93 10.26
CA ARG A 122 -5.17 -18.33 8.93
C ARG A 122 -5.74 -17.43 7.84
N PHE A 123 -4.86 -16.91 6.98
CA PHE A 123 -5.24 -16.02 5.88
C PHE A 123 -4.43 -16.28 4.60
N GLU A 124 -5.00 -15.85 3.47
CA GLU A 124 -4.30 -15.66 2.20
C GLU A 124 -4.46 -14.19 1.79
N LEU A 125 -3.35 -13.49 1.62
CA LEU A 125 -3.30 -12.10 1.16
C LEU A 125 -2.70 -12.07 -0.24
N ARG A 126 -3.47 -11.63 -1.24
CA ARG A 126 -2.97 -11.33 -2.58
C ARG A 126 -2.86 -9.84 -2.80
N MET A 127 -1.93 -9.45 -3.67
CA MET A 127 -1.72 -8.07 -4.08
C MET A 127 -1.53 -8.01 -5.60
N ARG A 128 -2.46 -7.39 -6.31
CA ARG A 128 -2.27 -7.07 -7.73
C ARG A 128 -1.72 -5.66 -7.87
N ILE A 129 -0.62 -5.53 -8.61
CA ILE A 129 -0.02 -4.25 -8.96
C ILE A 129 -0.06 -4.14 -10.48
N SER A 130 -0.68 -3.07 -10.98
CA SER A 130 -0.95 -2.88 -12.40
C SER A 130 -0.59 -1.48 -12.85
N LEU A 131 0.22 -1.39 -13.90
CA LEU A 131 0.70 -0.17 -14.52
C LEU A 131 0.07 0.04 -15.90
N SER A 132 -0.45 1.24 -16.10
CA SER A 132 -1.04 1.76 -17.34
C SER A 132 -0.61 3.22 -17.52
N ALA A 133 -0.74 3.78 -18.72
CA ALA A 133 -0.37 5.18 -19.02
C ALA A 133 -0.86 6.16 -17.93
N GLY A 134 0.07 6.90 -17.33
CA GLY A 134 -0.17 7.86 -16.24
C GLY A 134 -0.82 7.32 -14.95
N LYS A 135 -0.92 5.99 -14.75
CA LYS A 135 -1.76 5.39 -13.71
C LYS A 135 -1.18 4.09 -13.11
N LEU A 136 -0.96 4.13 -11.80
CA LEU A 136 -0.67 2.96 -10.97
C LEU A 136 -1.93 2.51 -10.22
N THR A 137 -2.25 1.22 -10.31
CA THR A 137 -3.37 0.59 -9.59
C THR A 137 -2.83 -0.51 -8.67
N VAL A 138 -3.25 -0.49 -7.41
CA VAL A 138 -2.84 -1.47 -6.38
C VAL A 138 -4.11 -2.07 -5.76
N ILE A 139 -4.25 -3.39 -5.80
CA ILE A 139 -5.46 -4.12 -5.40
C ILE A 139 -5.12 -5.26 -4.42
N PRO A 140 -5.12 -4.98 -3.10
CA PRO A 140 -5.13 -6.01 -2.07
C PRO A 140 -6.43 -6.85 -2.06
N ARG A 141 -6.26 -8.14 -1.82
CA ARG A 141 -7.31 -9.18 -1.79
C ARG A 141 -7.04 -10.09 -0.58
N VAL A 142 -7.78 -9.91 0.52
CA VAL A 142 -7.69 -10.73 1.74
C VAL A 142 -8.75 -11.83 1.71
N ARG A 143 -8.32 -13.09 1.83
CA ARG A 143 -9.18 -14.26 1.98
C ARG A 143 -8.99 -14.86 3.38
N ASN A 144 -10.10 -15.15 4.06
CA ASN A 144 -10.08 -15.97 5.26
C ASN A 144 -9.86 -17.45 4.85
N THR A 145 -8.86 -18.10 5.44
CA THR A 145 -8.57 -19.53 5.26
C THR A 145 -8.65 -20.31 6.57
N ASP A 146 -9.16 -19.67 7.62
CA ASP A 146 -9.46 -20.25 8.92
C ASP A 146 -10.88 -20.84 8.97
N SER A 147 -11.13 -21.60 10.03
CA SER A 147 -12.43 -22.08 10.47
C SER A 147 -13.34 -20.99 11.06
N LYS A 148 -12.77 -19.86 11.51
CA LYS A 148 -13.47 -18.77 12.22
C LYS A 148 -13.35 -17.45 11.48
N ALA A 149 -14.38 -16.61 11.58
CA ALA A 149 -14.30 -15.21 11.17
C ALA A 149 -13.27 -14.45 12.04
N PHE A 150 -12.63 -13.44 11.46
CA PHE A 150 -11.70 -12.55 12.17
C PHE A 150 -11.83 -11.10 11.69
N SER A 151 -11.46 -10.16 12.56
CA SER A 151 -11.37 -8.73 12.23
C SER A 151 -9.92 -8.34 11.97
N PHE A 152 -9.71 -7.37 11.09
CA PHE A 152 -8.37 -6.85 10.77
C PHE A 152 -8.44 -5.37 10.40
N THR A 153 -7.28 -4.72 10.42
CA THR A 153 -7.09 -3.40 9.80
C THR A 153 -6.06 -3.51 8.68
N PHE A 154 -6.24 -2.70 7.65
CA PHE A 154 -5.38 -2.71 6.48
C PHE A 154 -5.09 -1.28 6.03
N ALA A 155 -3.81 -1.01 5.71
CA ALA A 155 -3.40 0.27 5.12
C ALA A 155 -2.34 0.05 4.05
N LEU A 156 -2.39 0.89 3.01
CA LEU A 156 -1.28 1.14 2.10
C LEU A 156 -0.66 2.48 2.48
N CYS A 157 0.56 2.40 3.02
CA CYS A 157 1.33 3.54 3.49
C CYS A 157 2.14 4.09 2.32
N ASN A 158 1.56 5.09 1.65
CA ASN A 158 2.07 5.71 0.43
C ASN A 158 2.95 6.93 0.75
N TYR A 159 4.18 6.95 0.25
CA TYR A 159 5.08 8.09 0.28
C TYR A 159 5.17 8.68 -1.12
N LEU A 160 4.48 9.78 -1.36
CA LEU A 160 4.49 10.46 -2.65
C LEU A 160 5.71 11.38 -2.77
N SER A 161 6.26 11.49 -3.97
CA SER A 161 7.31 12.45 -4.31
C SER A 161 6.69 13.83 -4.53
N VAL A 162 7.25 14.86 -3.90
CA VAL A 162 6.82 16.27 -4.04
C VAL A 162 8.06 17.16 -4.09
N SER A 163 8.00 18.25 -4.88
CA SER A 163 9.13 19.16 -5.08
C SER A 163 9.35 20.09 -3.88
N ASP A 164 8.27 20.72 -3.42
CA ASP A 164 8.21 21.53 -2.20
C ASP A 164 6.92 21.15 -1.46
N ILE A 165 7.01 20.94 -0.14
CA ILE A 165 5.87 20.54 0.70
C ILE A 165 4.92 21.73 0.98
N SER A 166 5.42 22.97 0.94
CA SER A 166 4.64 24.18 1.19
C SER A 166 3.64 24.50 0.07
N GLU A 167 3.90 24.01 -1.15
CA GLU A 167 3.01 24.13 -2.30
C GLU A 167 1.96 22.99 -2.37
N VAL A 168 2.09 21.94 -1.55
CA VAL A 168 1.21 20.77 -1.60
C VAL A 168 -0.15 21.08 -1.00
N ARG A 169 -1.20 20.73 -1.74
CA ARG A 169 -2.60 20.76 -1.30
C ARG A 169 -3.19 19.35 -1.39
N VAL A 170 -3.89 18.90 -0.36
CA VAL A 170 -4.64 17.63 -0.37
C VAL A 170 -6.13 17.93 -0.27
N GLU A 171 -6.85 17.66 -1.36
CA GLU A 171 -8.28 17.91 -1.54
C GLU A 171 -9.09 16.60 -1.41
N GLY A 172 -10.41 16.70 -1.19
CA GLY A 172 -11.31 15.54 -1.08
C GLY A 172 -11.36 14.93 0.32
N LEU A 173 -11.00 15.72 1.34
CA LEU A 173 -11.05 15.39 2.76
C LEU A 173 -11.96 16.34 3.56
N GLU A 174 -12.53 17.36 2.91
CA GLU A 174 -13.55 18.24 3.45
C GLU A 174 -14.72 17.45 4.05
N THR A 175 -15.28 17.94 5.16
CA THR A 175 -16.35 17.30 5.96
C THR A 175 -16.02 15.95 6.60
N LEU A 176 -14.79 15.42 6.45
CA LEU A 176 -14.41 14.18 7.10
C LEU A 176 -13.95 14.40 8.54
N ASP A 177 -14.35 13.47 9.42
CA ASP A 177 -13.81 13.35 10.75
C ASP A 177 -12.39 12.77 10.75
N TYR A 178 -11.48 13.45 11.45
CA TYR A 178 -10.12 13.00 11.69
C TYR A 178 -9.76 13.04 13.18
N PHE A 179 -8.75 12.25 13.53
CA PHE A 179 -8.11 12.24 14.84
C PHE A 179 -6.68 12.74 14.70
N ASP A 180 -6.28 13.79 15.43
CA ASP A 180 -4.92 14.31 15.37
C ASP A 180 -4.02 13.62 16.41
N ASN A 181 -3.01 12.87 15.95
CA ASN A 181 -2.09 12.17 16.85
C ASN A 181 -1.14 13.12 17.61
N LEU A 182 -1.03 14.39 17.21
CA LEU A 182 -0.27 15.43 17.90
C LEU A 182 -1.10 16.08 19.02
N LEU A 183 -2.44 16.11 18.87
CA LEU A 183 -3.39 16.65 19.85
C LEU A 183 -4.14 15.51 20.57
N GLN A 184 -3.39 14.60 21.17
CA GLN A 184 -3.89 13.50 22.02
C GLN A 184 -4.93 12.56 21.38
N ARG A 185 -5.08 12.56 20.05
CA ARG A 185 -6.18 11.92 19.31
C ARG A 185 -7.57 12.46 19.67
N GLU A 186 -7.69 13.76 19.90
CA GLU A 186 -8.99 14.44 19.82
C GLU A 186 -9.58 14.33 18.41
N ARG A 187 -10.91 14.35 18.33
CA ARG A 187 -11.68 14.28 17.07
C ARG A 187 -12.03 15.69 16.60
N TYR A 188 -11.73 15.97 15.34
CA TYR A 188 -12.11 17.19 14.64
C TYR A 188 -12.76 16.82 13.30
N THR A 189 -13.41 17.79 12.65
CA THR A 189 -14.04 17.62 11.34
C THR A 189 -13.48 18.68 10.40
N GLU A 190 -12.84 18.27 9.30
CA GLU A 190 -12.24 19.21 8.35
C GLU A 190 -13.30 20.09 7.68
N GLN A 191 -13.03 21.40 7.58
CA GLN A 191 -13.89 22.41 6.95
C GLN A 191 -13.22 23.09 5.75
N ALA A 192 -11.91 22.98 5.58
CA ALA A 192 -11.19 23.53 4.45
C ALA A 192 -11.32 22.65 3.20
N ASP A 193 -11.41 23.28 2.02
CA ASP A 193 -11.45 22.59 0.72
C ASP A 193 -10.16 21.80 0.42
N ALA A 194 -9.05 22.17 1.07
CA ALA A 194 -7.77 21.47 0.97
C ALA A 194 -6.91 21.65 2.22
N ILE A 195 -6.19 20.59 2.58
CA ILE A 195 -5.16 20.60 3.61
C ILE A 195 -3.84 21.11 3.01
N THR A 196 -3.18 22.04 3.71
CA THR A 196 -1.82 22.54 3.44
C THR A 196 -0.86 22.17 4.58
N PHE A 197 0.45 22.24 4.34
CA PHE A 197 1.47 21.79 5.29
C PHE A 197 2.44 22.92 5.66
N ASP A 198 2.23 23.52 6.84
CA ASP A 198 3.08 24.56 7.44
C ASP A 198 3.95 24.04 8.61
N GLY A 199 3.72 22.79 9.04
CA GLY A 199 4.40 22.19 10.19
C GLY A 199 4.33 20.66 10.23
N ARG A 200 4.53 20.10 11.44
CA ARG A 200 4.36 18.65 11.66
C ARG A 200 2.87 18.31 11.62
N PHE A 201 2.53 17.26 10.88
CA PHE A 201 1.15 16.86 10.62
C PHE A 201 0.99 15.34 10.84
N SER A 202 -0.07 14.91 11.53
CA SER A 202 -0.31 13.48 11.78
C SER A 202 -1.79 13.14 12.04
N TRP A 203 -2.61 13.22 11.00
CA TRP A 203 -4.05 12.91 11.11
C TRP A 203 -4.40 11.47 10.74
N PHE A 204 -5.45 10.96 11.36
CA PHE A 204 -6.08 9.67 11.06
C PHE A 204 -7.56 9.87 10.78
N CYS A 205 -7.95 9.83 9.50
CA CYS A 205 -9.37 9.83 9.10
C CYS A 205 -9.95 8.42 9.28
N LYS A 206 -10.92 8.25 10.19
CA LYS A 206 -11.50 6.92 10.47
C LYS A 206 -12.57 6.54 9.43
N ARG A 207 -12.13 6.00 8.29
CA ARG A 207 -13.00 5.11 7.52
C ARG A 207 -13.10 3.78 8.29
N LYS A 208 -14.12 3.68 9.15
CA LYS A 208 -14.82 2.48 9.67
C LYS A 208 -13.92 1.32 10.25
N LEU A 209 -14.25 -0.01 10.17
CA LEU A 209 -13.44 -1.17 10.68
C LEU A 209 -13.86 -2.61 10.18
N LEU A 210 -13.01 -3.40 9.46
CA LEU A 210 -13.36 -4.64 8.69
C LEU A 210 -13.53 -5.99 9.46
N GLU A 211 -14.59 -6.76 9.16
CA GLU A 211 -14.80 -8.18 9.57
C GLU A 211 -14.73 -9.14 8.36
N LEU A 212 -13.93 -10.21 8.42
CA LEU A 212 -13.70 -11.15 7.31
C LEU A 212 -14.35 -12.51 7.51
N LYS A 213 -15.51 -12.72 6.88
CA LYS A 213 -16.19 -14.03 6.83
C LYS A 213 -15.70 -14.92 5.69
N THR A 214 -15.25 -14.34 4.57
CA THR A 214 -14.75 -15.12 3.43
C THR A 214 -13.73 -14.32 2.61
N PHE A 215 -14.13 -13.17 2.05
CA PHE A 215 -13.29 -12.43 1.12
C PHE A 215 -13.56 -10.91 1.13
N VAL A 216 -12.48 -10.09 1.10
CA VAL A 216 -12.52 -8.62 0.97
C VAL A 216 -11.47 -8.16 -0.05
N SER A 217 -11.89 -7.29 -0.97
CA SER A 217 -11.03 -6.61 -1.95
C SER A 217 -11.04 -5.10 -1.70
N ALA A 218 -9.90 -4.46 -1.88
CA ALA A 218 -9.74 -3.01 -1.86
C ALA A 218 -8.95 -2.57 -3.09
N LYS A 219 -9.30 -1.44 -3.71
CA LYS A 219 -8.66 -0.95 -4.94
C LYS A 219 -8.23 0.51 -4.78
N ILE A 220 -6.92 0.74 -4.83
CA ILE A 220 -6.35 2.10 -4.90
C ILE A 220 -5.94 2.39 -6.34
N ILE A 221 -6.24 3.59 -6.79
CA ILE A 221 -5.79 4.14 -8.07
C ILE A 221 -5.05 5.43 -7.77
N LEU A 222 -3.82 5.54 -8.24
CA LEU A 222 -3.04 6.78 -8.25
C LEU A 222 -3.00 7.29 -9.69
N ASN A 223 -3.48 8.52 -9.91
CA ASN A 223 -3.43 9.23 -11.20
C ASN A 223 -2.74 10.58 -10.99
N PHE A 224 -1.92 11.04 -11.93
CA PHE A 224 -1.17 12.30 -11.77
C PHE A 224 -1.92 13.56 -12.24
N LYS A 225 -2.93 13.44 -13.13
CA LYS A 225 -3.61 14.61 -13.75
C LYS A 225 -4.52 15.44 -12.82
N LEU A 226 -4.80 14.95 -11.61
CA LEU A 226 -5.30 15.74 -10.49
C LEU A 226 -4.59 15.24 -9.23
N PHE A 227 -4.19 16.13 -8.33
CA PHE A 227 -3.63 15.78 -7.01
C PHE A 227 -4.69 15.25 -6.02
N ARG A 228 -5.73 14.57 -6.53
CA ARG A 228 -6.68 13.77 -5.75
C ARG A 228 -6.01 12.48 -5.28
N ALA A 229 -5.14 12.62 -4.29
CA ALA A 229 -4.63 11.50 -3.51
C ALA A 229 -5.79 10.88 -2.71
N LEU A 230 -6.47 9.90 -3.30
CA LEU A 230 -7.40 9.05 -2.57
C LEU A 230 -6.63 8.24 -1.52
N PHE A 231 -6.47 8.81 -0.32
CA PHE A 231 -6.02 8.14 0.89
C PHE A 231 -7.03 7.05 1.27
N SER A 232 -6.91 5.90 0.61
CA SER A 232 -7.63 4.70 0.94
C SER A 232 -6.98 4.01 2.14
N MET A 233 -7.18 4.59 3.32
CA MET A 233 -7.40 3.75 4.50
C MET A 233 -8.78 3.11 4.34
N LEU A 234 -8.78 1.81 4.03
CA LEU A 234 -9.98 1.00 3.92
C LEU A 234 -10.12 0.12 5.16
N SER A 235 -10.95 0.62 6.08
CA SER A 235 -11.54 -0.12 7.18
C SER A 235 -13.07 0.07 7.01
N ILE A 236 -13.91 -0.94 7.27
CA ILE A 236 -15.36 -0.94 6.95
C ILE A 236 -16.17 -1.74 7.98
N SER A 237 -16.94 -1.04 8.81
CA SER A 237 -17.85 -1.47 9.88
C SER A 237 -19.24 -1.85 9.35
#